data_AF-A0A1D2M4V9-F1
#
_entry.id   AF-A0A1D2M4V9-F1
#
_cell.length_a   1.000
_cell.length_b   1.000
_cell.length_c   1.000
_cell.angle_alpha   90.00
_cell.angle_beta   90.00
_cell.angle_gamma   90.00
#
_symmetry.space_group_name_H-M   'P 1'
#
loop_
_entity.id
_entity.type
_entity.pdbx_description
1 polymer ?
#
loop_
_entity_poly.entity_id
_entity_poly.type
_entity_poly.pdbx_seq_one_letter_code
_entity_poly.pdbx_strand_id
1 'polypeptide(L)'
;MALSRFTLLRFSCVVFCFILICDGATVQFFAEPDFKGEVIQVTSSANCTQTPYRITEKVFWSAKSTSCIVMFFRNDCTSRNFLQSYAIDNIVRNEIKQQLGVRQSFRDCTDLERGPQVHLDYDWVPFRDICGCTNLPVSNSKYKRIYTYGNLFTFYKNFDCQGEATAVPTSLRYIHQRVSSMRSVIPREIPSHCSSKCVSNNYC
;
A
#
# COMPACT_ATOMS: atom_id res chain seq x y z
N MET A 1 5.77 -56.03 24.52
CA MET A 1 5.01 -55.34 23.44
C MET A 1 4.56 -53.98 23.96
N ALA A 2 5.36 -52.93 23.74
CA ALA A 2 5.08 -51.58 24.22
C ALA A 2 5.62 -50.56 23.21
N LEU A 3 5.11 -50.61 21.98
CA LEU A 3 5.53 -49.74 20.87
C LEU A 3 4.30 -49.40 20.01
N SER A 4 3.32 -48.68 20.56
CA SER A 4 2.23 -48.13 19.73
C SER A 4 1.48 -46.91 20.28
N ARG A 5 1.92 -46.30 21.38
CA ARG A 5 1.19 -45.15 22.00
C ARG A 5 1.88 -43.79 21.84
N PHE A 6 3.14 -43.74 21.43
CA PHE A 6 3.88 -42.48 21.29
C PHE A 6 3.76 -41.81 19.90
N THR A 7 3.29 -42.52 18.87
CA THR A 7 3.23 -42.01 17.49
C THR A 7 1.98 -41.20 17.19
N LEU A 8 0.87 -41.42 17.90
CA LEU A 8 -0.38 -40.68 17.68
C LEU A 8 -0.35 -39.26 18.27
N LEU A 9 0.40 -39.03 19.35
CA LEU A 9 0.45 -37.71 20.00
C LEU A 9 1.24 -36.67 19.19
N ARG A 10 2.23 -37.10 18.38
CA ARG A 10 3.05 -36.18 17.57
C ARG A 10 2.36 -35.68 16.31
N PHE A 11 1.43 -36.44 15.74
CA PHE A 11 0.66 -36.00 14.57
C PHE A 11 -0.40 -34.94 14.92
N SER A 12 -0.93 -34.94 16.14
CA SER A 12 -1.94 -33.96 16.56
C SER A 12 -1.37 -32.55 16.78
N CYS A 13 -0.10 -32.41 17.16
CA CYS A 13 0.53 -31.09 17.34
C CYS A 13 0.87 -30.41 16.01
N VAL A 14 1.24 -31.18 14.97
CA VAL A 14 1.61 -30.60 13.67
C VAL A 14 0.38 -30.02 12.97
N VAL A 15 -0.80 -30.64 13.11
CA VAL A 15 -2.05 -30.10 12.54
C VAL A 15 -2.54 -28.85 13.28
N PHE A 16 -2.30 -28.74 14.60
CA PHE A 16 -2.71 -27.56 15.37
C PHE A 16 -1.82 -26.32 15.13
N CYS A 17 -0.56 -26.49 14.73
CA CYS A 17 0.30 -25.36 14.31
C CYS A 17 -0.01 -24.84 12.90
N PHE A 18 -0.78 -25.56 12.07
CA PHE A 18 -1.27 -25.02 10.78
C PHE A 18 -2.55 -24.18 10.92
N ILE A 19 -3.16 -24.17 12.12
CA ILE A 19 -4.15 -23.17 12.52
C ILE A 19 -3.43 -22.01 13.24
N LEU A 20 -2.20 -21.67 12.81
CA LEU A 20 -1.61 -20.36 13.06
C LEU A 20 -2.37 -19.33 12.23
N ILE A 21 -3.58 -19.06 12.70
CA ILE A 21 -4.17 -17.74 12.84
C ILE A 21 -3.56 -16.72 11.86
N CYS A 22 -4.07 -16.69 10.62
CA CYS A 22 -4.02 -15.48 9.79
C CYS A 22 -4.94 -14.42 10.42
N ASP A 23 -4.63 -13.98 11.64
CA ASP A 23 -5.30 -12.82 12.20
C ASP A 23 -4.82 -11.60 11.41
N GLY A 24 -5.77 -10.87 10.86
CA GLY A 24 -5.48 -9.61 10.18
C GLY A 24 -4.79 -8.61 11.11
N ALA A 25 -4.28 -7.53 10.53
CA ALA A 25 -3.70 -6.44 11.31
C ALA A 25 -4.68 -5.92 12.36
N THR A 26 -4.18 -5.68 13.57
CA THR A 26 -4.93 -4.88 14.54
C THR A 26 -4.72 -3.42 14.19
N VAL A 27 -5.81 -2.69 13.92
CA VAL A 27 -5.83 -1.27 13.59
C VAL A 27 -6.45 -0.50 14.75
N GLN A 28 -5.73 0.52 15.23
CA GLN A 28 -6.14 1.42 16.30
C GLN A 28 -6.39 2.80 15.73
N PHE A 29 -7.61 3.31 15.86
CA PHE A 29 -8.00 4.65 15.47
C PHE A 29 -8.07 5.55 16.70
N PHE A 30 -7.44 6.72 16.63
CA PHE A 30 -7.30 7.66 17.74
C PHE A 30 -8.10 8.93 17.49
N ALA A 31 -8.87 9.34 18.49
CA ALA A 31 -9.73 10.53 18.42
C ALA A 31 -8.94 11.84 18.39
N GLU A 32 -7.64 11.82 18.68
CA GLU A 32 -6.75 12.99 18.60
C GLU A 32 -5.52 12.72 17.71
N PRO A 33 -4.83 13.78 17.24
CA PRO A 33 -3.54 13.64 16.56
C PRO A 33 -2.48 12.98 17.44
N ASP A 34 -1.38 12.56 16.82
CA ASP A 34 -0.21 12.00 17.51
C ASP A 34 -0.54 10.79 18.40
N PHE A 35 -1.58 10.02 18.03
CA PHE A 35 -2.01 8.78 18.67
C PHE A 35 -2.50 8.94 20.11
N LYS A 36 -3.30 9.99 20.35
CA LYS A 36 -3.86 10.34 21.66
C LYS A 36 -5.37 10.22 21.70
N GLY A 37 -5.93 10.37 22.91
CA GLY A 37 -7.36 10.38 23.16
C GLY A 37 -8.00 8.99 23.17
N GLU A 38 -9.30 8.95 22.96
CA GLU A 38 -10.09 7.72 22.87
C GLU A 38 -9.59 6.84 21.71
N VAL A 39 -9.49 5.53 21.96
CA VAL A 39 -8.99 4.53 21.00
C VAL A 39 -10.08 3.55 20.65
N ILE A 40 -10.26 3.32 19.34
CA ILE A 40 -11.09 2.23 18.82
C ILE A 40 -10.20 1.26 18.08
N GLN A 41 -10.27 0.00 18.50
CA GLN A 41 -9.48 -1.08 17.92
C GLN A 41 -10.35 -1.99 17.05
N VAL A 42 -9.85 -2.32 15.87
CA VAL A 42 -10.53 -3.17 14.88
C VAL A 42 -9.52 -4.08 14.22
N THR A 43 -9.87 -5.34 14.00
CA THR A 43 -9.04 -6.26 13.23
C THR A 43 -9.35 -6.11 11.74
N SER A 44 -8.34 -5.91 10.91
CA SER A 44 -8.46 -5.93 9.46
C SER A 44 -8.62 -7.36 8.95
N SER A 45 -8.80 -7.48 7.63
CA SER A 45 -8.73 -8.77 6.96
C SER A 45 -8.09 -8.59 5.59
N ALA A 46 -7.79 -9.70 4.91
CA ALA A 46 -7.40 -9.68 3.50
C ALA A 46 -8.50 -9.08 2.60
N ASN A 47 -9.76 -9.26 3.02
CA ASN A 47 -10.91 -8.64 2.40
C ASN A 47 -11.16 -7.23 2.95
N CYS A 48 -12.12 -6.53 2.36
CA CYS A 48 -12.45 -5.19 2.83
C CYS A 48 -13.16 -5.20 4.18
N THR A 49 -12.59 -4.51 5.16
CA THR A 49 -13.16 -4.25 6.48
C THR A 49 -13.71 -2.82 6.52
N GLN A 50 -14.96 -2.66 6.92
CA GLN A 50 -15.55 -1.33 7.12
C GLN A 50 -15.09 -0.75 8.46
N THR A 51 -14.84 0.55 8.53
CA THR A 51 -14.70 1.20 9.84
C THR A 51 -16.03 1.12 10.59
N PRO A 52 -16.05 0.69 11.87
CA PRO A 52 -17.27 0.63 12.67
C PRO A 52 -18.04 1.95 12.65
N TYR A 53 -19.37 1.88 12.68
CA TYR A 53 -20.24 3.06 12.56
C TYR A 53 -19.95 4.14 13.62
N ARG A 54 -19.58 3.74 14.85
CA ARG A 54 -19.15 4.68 15.92
C ARG A 54 -17.90 5.50 15.54
N ILE A 55 -17.08 5.00 14.61
CA ILE A 55 -15.94 5.70 14.04
C ILE A 55 -16.41 6.74 13.00
N THR A 56 -17.51 6.50 12.30
CA THR A 56 -17.94 7.38 11.19
C THR A 56 -18.60 8.69 11.65
N GLU A 57 -18.96 8.80 12.94
CA GLU A 57 -19.54 10.03 13.53
C GLU A 57 -18.49 10.93 14.22
N LYS A 58 -17.30 10.39 14.54
CA LYS A 58 -16.18 11.15 15.11
C LYS A 58 -15.06 11.24 14.07
N VAL A 59 -14.51 12.43 13.83
CA VAL A 59 -13.34 12.56 12.96
C VAL A 59 -12.12 12.02 13.72
N PHE A 60 -11.56 10.89 13.29
CA PHE A 60 -10.31 10.36 13.82
C PHE A 60 -9.12 11.03 13.15
N TRP A 61 -8.10 11.33 13.93
CA TRP A 61 -6.97 12.17 13.50
C TRP A 61 -5.69 11.39 13.28
N SER A 62 -5.57 10.20 13.87
CA SER A 62 -4.41 9.32 13.68
C SER A 62 -4.80 7.85 13.78
N ALA A 63 -3.99 6.98 13.17
CA ALA A 63 -4.21 5.53 13.19
C ALA A 63 -2.89 4.75 13.24
N LYS A 64 -2.85 3.66 14.01
CA LYS A 64 -1.73 2.71 14.02
C LYS A 64 -2.21 1.33 13.61
N SER A 65 -1.34 0.55 12.98
CA SER A 65 -1.61 -0.85 12.70
C SER A 65 -0.42 -1.73 13.06
N THR A 66 -0.70 -2.95 13.50
CA THR A 66 0.35 -3.94 13.78
C THR A 66 1.03 -4.46 12.52
N SER A 67 0.39 -4.30 11.36
CA SER A 67 0.94 -4.67 10.06
C SER A 67 0.53 -3.68 8.96
N CYS A 68 0.99 -3.91 7.74
CA CYS A 68 0.66 -3.08 6.59
C CYS A 68 -0.83 -3.17 6.26
N ILE A 69 -1.51 -2.03 6.29
CA ILE A 69 -2.89 -1.87 5.84
C ILE A 69 -2.99 -0.85 4.71
N VAL A 70 -4.06 -0.96 3.92
CA VAL A 70 -4.46 0.02 2.93
C VAL A 70 -5.81 0.59 3.33
N MET A 71 -5.90 1.92 3.43
CA MET A 71 -7.14 2.63 3.77
C MET A 71 -7.79 3.31 2.56
N PHE A 72 -9.11 3.33 2.55
CA PHE A 72 -9.97 3.79 1.48
C PHE A 72 -10.99 4.80 2.02
N PHE A 73 -11.28 5.83 1.22
CA PHE A 73 -12.24 6.89 1.55
C PHE A 73 -13.71 6.51 1.42
N ARG A 74 -14.01 5.35 0.84
CA ARG A 74 -15.37 4.83 0.69
C ARG A 74 -15.44 3.44 1.28
N ASN A 75 -16.68 3.01 1.47
CA ASN A 75 -17.00 1.64 1.80
C ASN A 75 -16.51 0.68 0.71
N ASP A 76 -16.33 -0.57 1.15
CA ASP A 76 -16.10 -1.73 0.29
C ASP A 76 -14.80 -1.65 -0.52
N CYS A 77 -13.87 -0.79 -0.09
CA CYS A 77 -12.55 -0.66 -0.68
C CYS A 77 -12.60 -0.30 -2.18
N THR A 78 -13.64 0.46 -2.56
CA THR A 78 -13.96 0.78 -3.97
C THR A 78 -13.43 2.13 -4.45
N SER A 79 -12.88 2.96 -3.56
CA SER A 79 -12.39 4.31 -3.89
C SER A 79 -10.88 4.40 -4.05
N ARG A 80 -10.39 5.61 -4.35
CA ARG A 80 -8.97 5.94 -4.26
C ARG A 80 -8.44 5.61 -2.86
N ASN A 81 -7.30 4.94 -2.81
CA ASN A 81 -6.64 4.51 -1.58
C ASN A 81 -5.70 5.63 -1.15
N PHE A 82 -5.69 5.97 0.12
CA PHE A 82 -4.91 7.10 0.60
C PHE A 82 -3.53 6.70 1.10
N LEU A 83 -3.39 5.50 1.69
CA LEU A 83 -2.21 5.27 2.51
C LEU A 83 -1.87 3.81 2.72
N GLN A 84 -0.58 3.56 2.70
CA GLN A 84 0.09 2.35 3.14
C GLN A 84 0.99 2.76 4.30
N SER A 85 0.70 2.34 5.53
CA SER A 85 1.61 2.56 6.66
C SER A 85 1.32 1.63 7.83
N TYR A 86 2.33 1.44 8.69
CA TYR A 86 2.23 0.83 10.02
C TYR A 86 1.82 1.85 11.10
N ALA A 87 2.06 3.13 10.84
CA ALA A 87 1.69 4.23 11.71
C ALA A 87 1.39 5.47 10.88
N ILE A 88 0.26 6.09 11.16
CA ILE A 88 -0.23 7.24 10.44
C ILE A 88 -0.31 8.37 11.43
N ASP A 89 0.84 9.02 11.60
CA ASP A 89 0.94 10.22 12.42
C ASP A 89 0.47 11.42 11.59
N ASN A 90 -0.35 12.28 12.20
CA ASN A 90 -1.02 13.40 11.55
C ASN A 90 -1.54 13.04 10.15
N ILE A 91 -2.65 12.28 10.09
CA ILE A 91 -3.44 12.05 8.86
C ILE A 91 -3.48 13.37 8.07
N VAL A 92 -2.65 13.45 7.00
CA VAL A 92 -2.24 14.66 6.26
C VAL A 92 -3.29 15.76 6.35
N ARG A 93 -3.03 16.69 7.28
CA ARG A 93 -3.99 17.65 7.83
C ARG A 93 -4.62 18.58 6.78
N ASN A 94 -4.09 18.62 5.55
CA ASN A 94 -4.58 19.50 4.47
C ASN A 94 -5.21 18.75 3.27
N GLU A 95 -4.72 17.56 2.88
CA GLU A 95 -5.33 16.81 1.76
C GLU A 95 -6.55 16.00 2.20
N ILE A 96 -6.61 15.58 3.47
CA ILE A 96 -7.60 14.63 3.97
C ILE A 96 -8.68 15.32 4.81
N LYS A 97 -8.42 16.52 5.36
CA LYS A 97 -9.43 17.27 6.13
C LYS A 97 -10.74 17.49 5.37
N GLN A 98 -10.71 17.54 4.04
CA GLN A 98 -11.92 17.63 3.21
C GLN A 98 -12.62 16.29 2.95
N GLN A 99 -12.00 15.15 3.31
CA GLN A 99 -12.48 13.80 2.98
C GLN A 99 -12.74 12.89 4.20
N LEU A 100 -12.31 13.27 5.41
CA LEU A 100 -12.50 12.50 6.66
C LEU A 100 -13.92 12.49 7.23
N GLY A 101 -14.89 13.18 6.60
CA GLY A 101 -16.30 13.12 6.99
C GLY A 101 -17.06 11.91 6.41
N VAL A 102 -16.38 10.99 5.72
CA VAL A 102 -17.03 9.92 4.94
C VAL A 102 -16.49 8.56 5.36
N ARG A 103 -17.42 7.64 5.56
CA ARG A 103 -17.21 6.23 5.94
C ARG A 103 -16.00 5.63 5.24
N GLN A 104 -15.07 5.11 6.04
CA GLN A 104 -13.82 4.56 5.55
C GLN A 104 -13.89 3.04 5.54
N SER A 105 -13.05 2.44 4.71
CA SER A 105 -12.79 1.01 4.76
C SER A 105 -11.31 0.76 4.63
N PHE A 106 -10.87 -0.42 5.06
CA PHE A 106 -9.47 -0.80 5.03
C PHE A 106 -9.32 -2.30 4.85
N ARG A 107 -8.17 -2.71 4.35
CA ARG A 107 -7.79 -4.13 4.24
C ARG A 107 -6.30 -4.30 4.51
N ASP A 108 -5.88 -5.54 4.71
CA ASP A 108 -4.47 -5.89 4.72
C ASP A 108 -3.83 -5.57 3.36
N CYS A 109 -2.56 -5.20 3.39
CA CYS A 109 -1.76 -5.05 2.17
C CYS A 109 -1.65 -6.38 1.41
N THR A 110 -1.72 -6.33 0.08
CA THR A 110 -1.38 -7.46 -0.79
C THR A 110 0.13 -7.65 -0.87
N ASP A 111 0.58 -8.75 -1.46
CA ASP A 111 2.01 -9.04 -1.61
C ASP A 111 2.75 -7.98 -2.42
N LEU A 112 2.12 -7.44 -3.47
CA LEU A 112 2.68 -6.35 -4.29
C LEU A 112 2.79 -5.03 -3.52
N GLU A 113 2.05 -4.88 -2.44
CA GLU A 113 2.06 -3.67 -1.62
C GLU A 113 3.07 -3.81 -0.48
N ARG A 114 3.13 -4.98 0.16
CA ARG A 114 4.01 -5.25 1.29
C ARG A 114 5.47 -5.52 0.88
N GLY A 115 5.67 -6.08 -0.31
CA GLY A 115 6.95 -6.58 -0.77
C GLY A 115 8.04 -5.49 -0.85
N PRO A 116 9.33 -5.87 -0.77
CA PRO A 116 10.44 -4.94 -0.98
C PRO A 116 10.59 -4.50 -2.44
N GLN A 117 9.86 -5.16 -3.35
CA GLN A 117 9.90 -4.90 -4.79
C GLN A 117 9.07 -3.68 -5.17
N VAL A 118 9.59 -2.91 -6.13
CA VAL A 118 8.87 -1.75 -6.66
C VAL A 118 8.07 -2.16 -7.88
N HIS A 119 6.76 -1.90 -7.81
CA HIS A 119 5.80 -2.29 -8.82
C HIS A 119 5.02 -1.08 -9.33
N LEU A 120 4.68 -1.11 -10.62
CA LEU A 120 3.87 -0.10 -11.28
C LEU A 120 2.96 -0.76 -12.29
N ASP A 121 1.68 -0.45 -12.30
CA ASP A 121 0.82 -0.70 -13.46
C ASP A 121 0.59 0.62 -14.19
N TYR A 122 0.89 0.65 -15.48
CA TYR A 122 0.68 1.81 -16.34
C TYR A 122 -0.20 1.39 -17.52
N ASP A 123 -1.44 1.91 -17.59
CA ASP A 123 -2.43 1.56 -18.60
C ASP A 123 -2.60 0.04 -18.77
N TRP A 124 -2.72 -0.68 -17.66
CA TRP A 124 -2.84 -2.14 -17.58
C TRP A 124 -1.58 -2.92 -17.98
N VAL A 125 -0.48 -2.23 -18.29
CA VAL A 125 0.81 -2.86 -18.51
C VAL A 125 1.53 -2.98 -17.16
N PRO A 126 1.76 -4.20 -16.66
CA PRO A 126 2.45 -4.40 -15.40
C PRO A 126 3.95 -4.27 -15.58
N PHE A 127 4.56 -3.41 -14.77
CA PHE A 127 5.99 -3.30 -14.54
C PHE A 127 6.28 -3.83 -13.15
N ARG A 128 7.21 -4.79 -13.05
CA ARG A 128 7.53 -5.49 -11.80
C ARG A 128 9.02 -5.37 -11.55
N ASP A 129 9.38 -5.21 -10.28
CA ASP A 129 10.76 -5.13 -9.84
C ASP A 129 11.56 -4.02 -10.53
N ILE A 130 10.99 -2.82 -10.59
CA ILE A 130 11.65 -1.66 -11.20
C ILE A 130 12.83 -1.23 -10.31
N CYS A 131 14.04 -1.35 -10.84
CA CYS A 131 15.28 -1.00 -10.15
C CYS A 131 15.95 0.29 -10.62
N GLY A 132 15.35 0.99 -11.59
CA GLY A 132 15.93 2.20 -12.18
C GLY A 132 15.03 2.77 -13.26
N CYS A 133 15.60 3.60 -14.14
CA CYS A 133 14.81 4.24 -15.18
C CYS A 133 14.14 3.22 -16.10
N THR A 134 12.83 3.36 -16.29
CA THR A 134 12.00 2.48 -17.12
C THR A 134 11.20 3.29 -18.11
N ASN A 135 11.32 2.96 -19.40
CA ASN A 135 10.52 3.56 -20.45
C ASN A 135 9.09 2.99 -20.43
N LEU A 136 8.12 3.89 -20.50
CA LEU A 136 6.69 3.57 -20.49
C LEU A 136 6.17 3.49 -21.93
N PRO A 137 5.21 2.60 -22.22
CA PRO A 137 4.62 2.48 -23.54
C PRO A 137 3.89 3.77 -23.91
N VAL A 138 3.98 4.11 -25.19
CA VAL A 138 3.18 5.20 -25.75
C VAL A 138 1.71 4.78 -25.71
N SER A 139 0.93 5.47 -24.90
CA SER A 139 -0.52 5.28 -24.91
C SER A 139 -1.19 6.52 -25.49
N ASN A 140 -2.18 6.30 -26.34
CA ASN A 140 -2.98 7.37 -26.95
C ASN A 140 -4.15 7.81 -26.05
N SER A 141 -4.36 7.15 -24.91
CA SER A 141 -5.41 7.54 -23.98
C SER A 141 -5.12 8.91 -23.38
N LYS A 142 -6.12 9.81 -23.39
CA LYS A 142 -6.05 11.12 -22.72
C LYS A 142 -5.85 10.99 -21.20
N TYR A 143 -6.31 9.86 -20.64
CA TYR A 143 -6.21 9.56 -19.23
C TYR A 143 -5.45 8.27 -19.03
N LYS A 144 -4.37 8.35 -18.26
CA LYS A 144 -3.60 7.16 -17.87
C LYS A 144 -4.20 6.58 -16.60
N ARG A 145 -4.19 5.26 -16.50
CA ARG A 145 -4.40 4.55 -15.23
C ARG A 145 -3.03 4.16 -14.70
N ILE A 146 -2.68 4.70 -13.54
CA ILE A 146 -1.41 4.42 -12.89
C ILE A 146 -1.71 3.82 -11.53
N TYR A 147 -1.13 2.65 -11.24
CA TYR A 147 -1.19 2.00 -9.93
C TYR A 147 0.21 1.74 -9.41
N THR A 148 0.61 2.44 -8.35
CA THR A 148 2.00 2.42 -7.87
C THR A 148 2.27 1.39 -6.79
N TYR A 149 1.25 0.69 -6.32
CA TYR A 149 1.35 -0.22 -5.17
C TYR A 149 2.01 0.42 -3.95
N GLY A 150 1.88 1.75 -3.78
CA GLY A 150 2.37 2.51 -2.63
C GLY A 150 3.84 2.91 -2.75
N ASN A 151 4.48 2.49 -3.84
CA ASN A 151 5.80 2.97 -4.21
C ASN A 151 5.74 4.41 -4.70
N LEU A 152 6.84 5.12 -4.47
CA LEU A 152 7.05 6.48 -4.94
C LEU A 152 7.77 6.48 -6.28
N PHE A 153 7.25 7.27 -7.22
CA PHE A 153 7.81 7.40 -8.55
C PHE A 153 7.98 8.86 -8.95
N THR A 154 9.05 9.10 -9.71
CA THR A 154 9.23 10.32 -10.49
C THR A 154 9.00 9.97 -11.96
N PHE A 155 8.08 10.68 -12.60
CA PHE A 155 7.75 10.48 -14.00
C PHE A 155 8.36 11.59 -14.85
N TYR A 156 8.73 11.25 -16.07
CA TYR A 156 9.37 12.16 -17.00
C TYR A 156 8.59 12.24 -18.32
N LYS A 157 8.64 13.43 -18.93
CA LYS A 157 7.99 13.68 -20.23
C LYS A 157 8.74 13.05 -21.41
N ASN A 158 10.01 12.70 -21.23
CA ASN A 158 10.85 12.07 -22.26
C ASN A 158 11.25 10.66 -21.85
N PHE A 159 11.76 9.89 -22.80
CA PHE A 159 12.38 8.59 -22.53
C PHE A 159 13.64 8.75 -21.68
N ASP A 160 14.08 7.64 -21.10
CA ASP A 160 15.34 7.51 -20.36
C ASP A 160 15.47 8.50 -19.18
N CYS A 161 14.33 8.85 -18.57
CA CYS A 161 14.20 9.69 -17.39
C CYS A 161 14.81 11.07 -17.56
N GLN A 162 14.67 11.63 -18.77
CA GLN A 162 15.19 12.94 -19.13
C GLN A 162 14.12 14.04 -19.08
N GLY A 163 14.57 15.27 -18.87
CA GLY A 163 13.74 16.47 -18.94
C GLY A 163 12.91 16.72 -17.68
N GLU A 164 11.75 17.36 -17.85
CA GLU A 164 10.92 17.81 -16.74
C GLU A 164 10.33 16.63 -15.96
N ALA A 165 10.67 16.59 -14.67
CA ALA A 165 10.23 15.59 -13.72
C ALA A 165 8.92 16.00 -13.05
N THR A 166 7.94 15.11 -13.03
CA THR A 166 6.71 15.26 -12.23
C THR A 166 6.74 14.26 -11.08
N ALA A 167 6.75 14.82 -9.87
CA ALA A 167 6.56 14.09 -8.63
C ALA A 167 5.14 13.54 -8.54
N VAL A 168 4.99 12.23 -8.37
CA VAL A 168 3.72 11.65 -7.96
C VAL A 168 3.76 11.37 -6.46
N PRO A 169 2.90 12.00 -5.64
CA PRO A 169 2.87 11.74 -4.21
C PRO A 169 2.34 10.32 -3.91
N THR A 170 2.88 9.72 -2.85
CA THR A 170 2.58 8.36 -2.34
C THR A 170 1.11 8.14 -2.04
N SER A 171 0.40 9.22 -1.70
CA SER A 171 -0.99 9.17 -1.25
C SER A 171 -1.99 8.86 -2.36
N LEU A 172 -1.57 8.79 -3.63
CA LEU A 172 -2.46 8.64 -4.77
C LEU A 172 -2.04 7.48 -5.65
N ARG A 173 -2.33 6.25 -5.19
CA ARG A 173 -2.21 5.02 -6.00
C ARG A 173 -3.15 4.97 -7.20
N TYR A 174 -4.13 5.86 -7.32
CA TYR A 174 -4.98 5.96 -8.51
C TYR A 174 -4.96 7.38 -9.04
N ILE A 175 -4.08 7.61 -10.01
CA ILE A 175 -3.98 8.89 -10.69
C ILE A 175 -4.75 8.78 -12.00
N HIS A 176 -5.92 9.41 -12.02
CA HIS A 176 -6.59 9.77 -13.27
C HIS A 176 -6.16 11.19 -13.66
N GLN A 177 -4.85 11.39 -13.84
CA GLN A 177 -4.34 12.67 -14.33
C GLN A 177 -4.33 12.68 -15.85
N ARG A 178 -4.45 13.89 -16.38
CA ARG A 178 -4.22 14.21 -17.78
C ARG A 178 -2.71 14.21 -18.04
N VAL A 179 -2.10 13.04 -17.92
CA VAL A 179 -0.67 12.81 -18.16
C VAL A 179 -0.50 12.24 -19.56
N SER A 180 -0.86 13.05 -20.54
CA SER A 180 -0.74 12.71 -21.96
C SER A 180 0.70 12.73 -22.47
N SER A 181 1.71 12.81 -21.60
CA SER A 181 3.10 12.96 -21.99
C SER A 181 4.11 12.16 -21.16
N MET A 182 3.72 11.35 -20.18
CA MET A 182 4.71 10.54 -19.44
C MET A 182 5.30 9.47 -20.36
N ARG A 183 6.62 9.40 -20.43
CA ARG A 183 7.38 8.50 -21.32
C ARG A 183 8.35 7.60 -20.56
N SER A 184 8.75 7.98 -19.36
CA SER A 184 9.58 7.14 -18.50
C SER A 184 9.33 7.44 -17.02
N VAL A 185 9.81 6.54 -16.17
CA VAL A 185 9.61 6.57 -14.73
C VAL A 185 10.82 6.00 -14.01
N ILE A 186 11.11 6.51 -12.82
CA ILE A 186 12.11 5.96 -11.90
C ILE A 186 11.54 5.90 -10.49
N PRO A 187 11.83 4.85 -9.69
CA PRO A 187 11.52 4.83 -8.27
C PRO A 187 12.25 5.98 -7.57
N ARG A 188 11.63 6.62 -6.58
CA ARG A 188 12.34 7.62 -5.75
C ARG A 188 13.27 7.00 -4.73
N GLU A 189 12.87 5.85 -4.22
CA GLU A 189 13.63 5.05 -3.29
C GLU A 189 13.97 3.76 -4.00
N ILE A 190 15.27 3.55 -4.21
CA ILE A 190 15.77 2.37 -4.92
C ILE A 190 15.79 1.22 -3.91
N PRO A 191 15.10 0.11 -4.20
CA PRO A 191 15.05 -1.00 -3.27
C PRO A 191 16.44 -1.56 -2.96
N SER A 192 16.64 -2.00 -1.73
CA SER A 192 17.93 -2.55 -1.29
C SER A 192 18.37 -3.75 -2.13
N HIS A 193 17.45 -4.59 -2.62
CA HIS A 193 17.80 -5.72 -3.49
C HIS A 193 18.24 -5.30 -4.90
N CYS A 194 17.94 -4.07 -5.33
CA CYS A 194 18.40 -3.49 -6.58
C CYS A 194 19.86 -2.97 -6.51
N SER A 195 20.40 -2.77 -5.30
CA SER A 195 21.77 -2.23 -5.11
C SER A 195 22.88 -3.06 -5.77
N SER A 196 22.69 -4.39 -5.91
CA SER A 196 23.64 -5.28 -6.58
C SER A 196 23.54 -5.28 -8.12
N LYS A 197 22.45 -4.73 -8.67
CA LYS A 197 22.19 -4.66 -10.12
C LYS A 197 22.70 -3.36 -10.75
N CYS A 198 23.22 -2.43 -9.97
CA CYS A 198 23.81 -1.18 -10.48
C CYS A 198 25.19 -1.44 -11.11
N VAL A 199 25.21 -1.82 -12.38
CA VAL A 199 26.43 -1.86 -13.20
C VAL A 199 26.46 -0.62 -14.09
N SER A 200 27.28 0.36 -13.69
CA SER A 200 27.76 1.54 -14.45
C SER A 200 26.72 2.37 -15.24
N ASN A 201 26.23 3.44 -14.61
CA ASN A 201 26.05 4.81 -15.16
C ASN A 201 24.88 5.51 -14.47
N ASN A 202 25.18 6.26 -13.40
CA ASN A 202 24.48 7.42 -12.83
C ASN A 202 22.95 7.45 -12.64
N TYR A 203 22.24 6.35 -12.90
CA TYR A 203 20.82 6.18 -12.59
C TYR A 203 20.62 4.76 -12.08
N CYS A 204 21.00 4.57 -10.82
CA CYS A 204 20.14 3.78 -9.96
C CYS A 204 18.92 4.70 -9.66
#